data_AF-A0A420HF41-F1
#
_entry.id   AF-A0A420HF41-F1
#
_cell.length_a   1.000
_cell.length_b   1.000
_cell.length_c   1.000
_cell.angle_alpha   90.00
_cell.angle_beta   90.00
_cell.angle_gamma   90.00
#
_symmetry.space_group_name_H-M   'P 1'
#
loop_
_entity.id
_entity.type
_entity.pdbx_description
1 polymer ?
#
loop_
_entity_poly.entity_id
_entity_poly.type
_entity_poly.pdbx_seq_one_letter_code
_entity_poly.pdbx_strand_id
1 'polypeptide(L)'
;MIYNLVAFPFSAQNRYKAFFQQTVNLDDGSNQVTLAGIEEYIRDIISYIPSAAGQSINCTKNPEIREGVSFCSYEGKAPNVLNGVVDEDTSGQGYKDWLNYNITRIKNENKAVFEVSGLETKACIIRFNHPFSSFYVHGAAAHHGDWVDVSDTETKQIKLWHRDWNKKWVVEFEWPVSQDKEPGEEGRSGDVVCLWSDHNIAGTIPALDEIEKFMPVWATKTKLTDGLVEGRKAFVV
;
A
#
# COMPACT_ATOMS: atom_id res chain seq x y z
N MET A 1 36.58 19.70 -16.96
CA MET A 1 35.29 19.85 -16.26
C MET A 1 34.11 19.35 -17.10
N ILE A 2 34.30 18.30 -17.93
CA ILE A 2 33.24 17.67 -18.76
C ILE A 2 32.76 16.37 -18.10
N TYR A 3 33.65 15.65 -17.39
CA TYR A 3 33.36 14.36 -16.75
C TYR A 3 32.12 14.38 -15.86
N ASN A 4 31.94 15.42 -15.02
CA ASN A 4 30.75 15.53 -14.14
C ASN A 4 29.43 15.76 -14.89
N LEU A 5 29.46 16.08 -16.19
CA LEU A 5 28.27 16.30 -17.01
C LEU A 5 27.90 15.09 -17.88
N VAL A 6 28.82 14.13 -18.05
CA VAL A 6 28.63 12.98 -18.96
C VAL A 6 28.86 11.63 -18.29
N ALA A 7 29.52 11.59 -17.13
CA ALA A 7 29.73 10.36 -16.39
C ALA A 7 28.40 9.88 -15.79
N PHE A 8 28.20 8.56 -15.81
CA PHE A 8 27.08 7.94 -15.13
C PHE A 8 27.14 8.29 -13.62
N PRO A 9 26.05 8.79 -13.02
CA PRO A 9 26.12 9.43 -11.71
C PRO A 9 26.17 8.45 -10.52
N PHE A 10 26.03 7.14 -10.76
CA PHE A 10 25.95 6.13 -9.69
C PHE A 10 27.06 5.08 -9.78
N SER A 11 27.36 4.46 -8.64
CA SER A 11 28.34 3.39 -8.54
C SER A 11 27.98 2.42 -7.42
N ALA A 12 28.73 1.31 -7.30
CA ALA A 12 28.52 0.34 -6.23
C ALA A 12 28.68 0.94 -4.81
N GLN A 13 29.47 2.02 -4.67
CA GLN A 13 29.71 2.74 -3.43
C GLN A 13 28.76 3.95 -3.24
N ASN A 14 28.20 4.50 -4.33
CA ASN A 14 27.25 5.61 -4.31
C ASN A 14 26.00 5.21 -5.11
N ARG A 15 25.15 4.40 -4.48
CA ARG A 15 24.05 3.74 -5.17
C ARG A 15 22.83 4.64 -5.33
N TYR A 16 22.19 4.54 -6.48
CA TYR A 16 20.85 5.07 -6.69
C TYR A 16 19.83 4.33 -5.82
N LYS A 17 18.91 5.06 -5.16
CA LYS A 17 17.84 4.47 -4.35
C LYS A 17 16.54 4.41 -5.16
N ALA A 18 16.15 3.22 -5.57
CA ALA A 18 14.83 2.94 -6.13
C ALA A 18 13.86 2.55 -5.01
N PHE A 19 12.63 3.05 -5.07
CA PHE A 19 11.59 2.68 -4.11
C PHE A 19 10.85 1.44 -4.58
N PHE A 20 10.68 0.45 -3.71
CA PHE A 20 9.96 -0.79 -3.99
C PHE A 20 8.62 -0.83 -3.27
N GLN A 21 7.59 -1.28 -4.00
CA GLN A 21 6.30 -1.66 -3.47
C GLN A 21 5.76 -2.87 -4.23
N GLN A 22 5.19 -3.83 -3.53
CA GLN A 22 4.30 -4.81 -4.12
C GLN A 22 2.87 -4.57 -3.65
N THR A 23 1.90 -4.65 -4.57
CA THR A 23 0.48 -4.46 -4.27
C THR A 23 -0.32 -5.60 -4.87
N VAL A 24 -1.10 -6.28 -4.02
CA VAL A 24 -2.03 -7.33 -4.39
C VAL A 24 -3.44 -6.82 -4.19
N ASN A 25 -4.23 -6.82 -5.25
CA ASN A 25 -5.68 -6.65 -5.13
C ASN A 25 -6.29 -7.98 -4.69
N LEU A 26 -6.88 -8.01 -3.49
CA LEU A 26 -7.37 -9.23 -2.88
C LEU A 26 -8.74 -9.65 -3.46
N ASP A 27 -9.40 -8.79 -4.25
CA ASP A 27 -10.69 -9.09 -4.86
C ASP A 27 -10.55 -9.84 -6.20
N ASP A 28 -9.65 -9.38 -7.07
CA ASP A 28 -9.38 -9.97 -8.39
C ASP A 28 -8.08 -10.78 -8.49
N GLY A 29 -7.22 -10.71 -7.46
CA GLY A 29 -5.94 -11.39 -7.39
C GLY A 29 -4.80 -10.75 -8.19
N SER A 30 -5.01 -9.57 -8.77
CA SER A 30 -3.96 -8.87 -9.52
C SER A 30 -2.79 -8.49 -8.62
N ASN A 31 -1.58 -8.83 -9.07
CA ASN A 31 -0.35 -8.63 -8.32
C ASN A 31 0.62 -7.75 -9.12
N GLN A 32 0.87 -6.54 -8.63
CA GLN A 32 1.74 -5.57 -9.29
C GLN A 32 2.93 -5.22 -8.42
N VAL A 33 4.10 -5.22 -9.04
CA VAL A 33 5.33 -4.68 -8.46
C VAL A 33 5.56 -3.31 -9.04
N THR A 34 5.81 -2.33 -8.18
CA THR A 34 6.09 -0.94 -8.55
C THR A 34 7.48 -0.57 -8.07
N LEU A 35 8.29 -0.07 -9.01
CA LEU A 35 9.53 0.63 -8.71
C LEU A 35 9.33 2.12 -8.97
N ALA A 36 9.65 2.97 -8.00
CA ALA A 36 9.53 4.41 -8.14
C ALA A 36 10.87 5.14 -8.03
N GLY A 37 11.03 6.18 -8.85
CA GLY A 37 12.27 6.93 -8.99
C GLY A 37 12.29 7.81 -10.24
N ILE A 38 13.49 8.19 -10.70
CA ILE A 38 13.69 8.85 -11.98
C ILE A 38 13.48 7.79 -13.06
N GLU A 39 12.52 8.03 -13.95
CA GLU A 39 12.02 7.01 -14.87
C GLU A 39 13.10 6.31 -15.69
N GLU A 40 14.09 7.06 -16.20
CA GLU A 40 15.21 6.52 -16.98
C GLU A 40 15.96 5.42 -16.21
N TYR A 41 16.37 5.70 -14.96
CA TYR A 41 17.08 4.73 -14.14
C TYR A 41 16.19 3.58 -13.67
N ILE A 42 14.90 3.85 -13.43
CA ILE A 42 13.95 2.80 -13.05
C ILE A 42 13.72 1.83 -14.20
N ARG A 43 13.52 2.31 -15.42
CA ARG A 43 13.38 1.45 -16.61
C ARG A 43 14.65 0.64 -16.86
N ASP A 44 15.82 1.24 -16.68
CA ASP A 44 17.10 0.52 -16.76
C ASP A 44 17.17 -0.59 -15.71
N ILE A 45 16.86 -0.32 -14.43
CA ILE A 45 16.79 -1.35 -13.38
C ILE A 45 15.80 -2.46 -13.74
N ILE A 46 14.59 -2.12 -14.19
CA ILE A 46 13.55 -3.10 -14.57
C ILE A 46 14.03 -4.00 -15.71
N SER A 47 14.87 -3.49 -16.62
CA SER A 47 15.40 -4.28 -17.74
C SER A 47 16.26 -5.47 -17.31
N TYR A 48 16.82 -5.45 -16.10
CA TYR A 48 17.56 -6.58 -15.52
C TYR A 48 16.65 -7.59 -14.82
N ILE A 49 15.38 -7.27 -14.59
CA ILE A 49 14.46 -8.10 -13.81
C ILE A 49 13.81 -9.17 -14.70
N PRO A 50 14.06 -10.47 -14.45
CA PRO A 50 13.55 -11.53 -15.33
C PRO A 50 12.02 -11.60 -15.41
N SER A 51 11.30 -11.40 -14.30
CA SER A 51 9.83 -11.44 -14.32
C SER A 51 9.22 -10.32 -15.17
N ALA A 52 9.87 -9.17 -15.28
CA ALA A 52 9.41 -8.04 -16.08
C ALA A 52 9.71 -8.21 -17.59
N ALA A 53 10.51 -9.20 -17.99
CA ALA A 53 10.94 -9.37 -19.37
C ALA A 53 9.74 -9.62 -20.29
N GLY A 54 9.65 -8.84 -21.39
CA GLY A 54 8.56 -8.93 -22.36
C GLY A 54 7.25 -8.26 -21.93
N GLN A 55 7.16 -7.71 -20.72
CA GLN A 55 5.99 -6.97 -20.26
C GLN A 55 6.02 -5.50 -20.70
N SER A 56 4.83 -4.89 -20.82
CA SER A 56 4.70 -3.45 -21.02
C SER A 56 4.80 -2.73 -19.68
N ILE A 57 5.87 -1.95 -19.49
CA ILE A 57 6.10 -1.20 -18.24
C ILE A 57 5.34 0.14 -18.28
N ASN A 58 4.28 0.23 -17.48
CA ASN A 58 3.49 1.45 -17.32
C ASN A 58 4.11 2.34 -16.24
N CYS A 59 4.50 3.56 -16.59
CA CYS A 59 5.05 4.53 -15.65
C CYS A 59 4.11 5.73 -15.52
N THR A 60 3.68 6.03 -14.29
CA THR A 60 2.80 7.16 -13.99
C THR A 60 3.39 8.04 -12.90
N LYS A 61 2.92 9.28 -12.78
CA LYS A 61 3.30 10.18 -11.68
C LYS A 61 2.19 10.16 -10.63
N ASN A 62 2.58 10.10 -9.36
CA ASN A 62 1.65 10.21 -8.24
C ASN A 62 2.21 11.18 -7.18
N PRO A 63 1.94 12.50 -7.32
CA PRO A 63 2.46 13.50 -6.41
C PRO A 63 1.88 13.40 -4.99
N GLU A 64 0.68 12.81 -4.80
CA GLU A 64 0.10 12.59 -3.47
C GLU A 64 0.91 11.59 -2.64
N ILE A 65 1.51 10.58 -3.28
CA ILE A 65 2.39 9.60 -2.61
C ILE A 65 3.81 10.13 -2.53
N ARG A 66 4.36 10.58 -3.67
CA ARG A 66 5.72 11.10 -3.75
C ARG A 66 5.91 12.00 -4.96
N GLU A 67 6.10 13.28 -4.71
CA GLU A 67 6.40 14.25 -5.75
C GLU A 67 7.80 14.01 -6.37
N GLY A 68 7.93 14.32 -7.66
CA GLY A 68 9.22 14.33 -8.36
C GLY A 68 9.72 12.97 -8.86
N VAL A 69 8.95 11.89 -8.70
CA VAL A 69 9.31 10.55 -9.20
C VAL A 69 8.21 9.93 -10.06
N SER A 70 8.62 9.05 -10.98
CA SER A 70 7.74 8.17 -11.75
C SER A 70 7.61 6.83 -11.04
N PHE A 71 6.42 6.24 -11.09
CA PHE A 71 6.04 4.94 -10.53
C PHE A 71 5.85 3.98 -11.69
N CYS A 72 6.81 3.08 -11.89
CA CYS A 72 6.80 2.13 -12.99
C CYS A 72 6.39 0.75 -12.47
N SER A 73 5.33 0.20 -13.05
CA SER A 73 4.70 -1.02 -12.57
C SER A 73 4.71 -2.12 -13.63
N TYR A 74 4.82 -3.37 -13.16
CA TYR A 74 4.74 -4.60 -13.95
C TYR A 74 4.12 -5.72 -13.10
N GLU A 75 3.68 -6.79 -13.74
CA GLU A 75 3.19 -7.99 -13.05
C GLU A 75 4.36 -8.76 -12.46
N GLY A 76 4.34 -8.94 -11.13
CA GLY A 76 5.44 -9.56 -10.40
C GLY A 76 5.13 -10.98 -9.93
N LYS A 77 6.12 -11.62 -9.31
CA LYS A 77 5.93 -12.91 -8.64
C LYS A 77 5.00 -12.77 -7.44
N ALA A 78 4.11 -13.75 -7.26
CA ALA A 78 3.19 -13.84 -6.13
C ALA A 78 3.93 -13.77 -4.77
N PRO A 79 3.45 -12.96 -3.80
CA PRO A 79 4.01 -12.94 -2.45
C PRO A 79 3.49 -14.12 -1.60
N ASN A 80 4.29 -14.59 -0.64
CA ASN A 80 3.94 -15.65 0.32
C ASN A 80 4.05 -15.12 1.75
N VAL A 81 3.28 -14.08 2.07
CA VAL A 81 3.35 -13.37 3.36
C VAL A 81 2.65 -14.10 4.50
N LEU A 82 1.90 -15.16 4.22
CA LEU A 82 1.21 -16.00 5.21
C LEU A 82 1.94 -17.32 5.51
N ASN A 83 3.21 -17.48 5.09
CA ASN A 83 4.05 -18.65 5.36
C ASN A 83 3.40 -20.00 5.00
N GLY A 84 3.01 -20.19 3.73
CA GLY A 84 2.72 -21.53 3.20
C GLY A 84 1.24 -21.92 3.09
N VAL A 85 0.30 -20.98 3.16
CA VAL A 85 -1.01 -21.16 2.49
C VAL A 85 -0.82 -20.87 1.00
N VAL A 86 0.02 -21.68 0.36
CA VAL A 86 0.15 -21.72 -1.09
C VAL A 86 -0.69 -22.89 -1.53
N ASP A 87 -1.96 -22.64 -1.83
CA ASP A 87 -2.61 -23.53 -2.77
C ASP A 87 -1.82 -23.40 -4.08
N GLU A 88 -1.19 -24.49 -4.51
CA GLU A 88 -0.47 -24.60 -5.79
C GLU A 88 -1.38 -24.30 -7.01
N ASP A 89 -2.67 -24.04 -6.77
CA ASP A 89 -3.69 -23.69 -7.75
C ASP A 89 -4.38 -22.35 -7.39
N THR A 90 -3.62 -21.26 -7.28
CA THR A 90 -4.19 -19.92 -7.05
C THR A 90 -4.50 -19.21 -8.37
N SER A 91 -5.35 -19.82 -9.18
CA SER A 91 -6.18 -19.06 -10.12
C SER A 91 -7.16 -18.18 -9.32
N GLY A 92 -6.74 -16.97 -8.95
CA GLY A 92 -7.60 -15.84 -8.62
C GLY A 92 -8.38 -15.84 -7.29
N GLN A 93 -8.28 -16.86 -6.42
CA GLN A 93 -9.07 -16.91 -5.17
C GLN A 93 -8.26 -16.98 -3.85
N GLY A 94 -6.96 -17.29 -3.88
CA GLY A 94 -6.18 -17.52 -2.64
C GLY A 94 -5.88 -16.28 -1.78
N TYR A 95 -6.06 -15.07 -2.30
CA TYR A 95 -5.75 -13.83 -1.58
C TYR A 95 -6.93 -13.24 -0.80
N LYS A 96 -8.16 -13.73 -1.04
CA LYS A 96 -9.38 -13.16 -0.45
C LYS A 96 -9.37 -13.21 1.07
N ASP A 97 -8.78 -14.23 1.66
CA ASP A 97 -8.83 -14.43 3.10
C ASP A 97 -7.75 -13.66 3.87
N TRP A 98 -6.84 -12.97 3.17
CA TRP A 98 -5.76 -12.20 3.81
C TRP A 98 -6.28 -11.03 4.64
N LEU A 99 -7.42 -10.47 4.22
CA LEU A 99 -8.05 -9.31 4.83
C LEU A 99 -9.57 -9.50 4.80
N ASN A 100 -10.19 -9.37 5.96
CA ASN A 100 -11.64 -9.29 6.09
C ASN A 100 -12.03 -7.97 6.75
N TYR A 101 -13.10 -7.38 6.25
CA TYR A 101 -13.68 -6.21 6.89
C TYR A 101 -15.22 -6.27 6.85
N ASN A 102 -15.85 -5.60 7.80
CA ASN A 102 -17.28 -5.36 7.83
C ASN A 102 -17.53 -3.86 8.04
N ILE A 103 -18.55 -3.32 7.37
CA ILE A 103 -18.90 -1.91 7.46
C ILE A 103 -20.37 -1.79 7.82
N THR A 104 -20.65 -1.10 8.91
CA THR A 104 -22.01 -0.81 9.35
C THR A 104 -22.24 0.69 9.34
N ARG A 105 -23.14 1.14 8.45
CA ARG A 105 -23.54 2.55 8.36
C ARG A 105 -24.57 2.89 9.45
N ILE A 106 -24.41 4.05 10.08
CA ILE A 106 -25.37 4.57 11.05
C ILE A 106 -26.50 5.28 10.27
N LYS A 107 -27.75 4.95 10.61
CA LYS A 107 -28.92 5.45 9.89
C LYS A 107 -29.04 6.97 10.02
N ASN A 108 -29.35 7.63 8.90
CA ASN A 108 -29.55 9.08 8.81
C ASN A 108 -28.33 9.91 9.24
N GLU A 109 -27.13 9.30 9.22
CA GLU A 109 -25.89 9.97 9.58
C GLU A 109 -24.82 9.70 8.50
N ASN A 110 -23.89 10.64 8.38
CA ASN A 110 -22.66 10.47 7.60
C ASN A 110 -21.59 9.83 8.50
N LYS A 111 -21.94 8.69 9.08
CA LYS A 111 -21.13 7.97 10.05
C LYS A 111 -21.19 6.47 9.78
N ALA A 112 -20.06 5.80 9.93
CA ALA A 112 -19.99 4.34 9.82
C ALA A 112 -18.93 3.74 10.75
N VAL A 113 -19.13 2.46 11.05
CA VAL A 113 -18.24 1.64 11.86
C VAL A 113 -17.59 0.58 10.98
N PHE A 114 -16.26 0.58 10.96
CA PHE A 114 -15.42 -0.43 10.32
C PHE A 114 -14.94 -1.44 11.34
N GLU A 115 -15.10 -2.71 11.03
CA GLU A 115 -14.37 -3.79 11.67
C GLU A 115 -13.36 -4.32 10.66
N VAL A 116 -12.06 -4.18 10.92
CA VAL A 116 -10.99 -4.63 10.03
C VAL A 116 -10.18 -5.72 10.71
N SER A 117 -9.85 -6.79 9.99
CA SER A 117 -8.97 -7.86 10.45
C SER A 117 -8.11 -8.37 9.30
N GLY A 118 -6.80 -8.48 9.53
CA GLY A 118 -5.86 -9.09 8.59
C GLY A 118 -5.13 -10.27 9.22
N LEU A 119 -4.69 -11.22 8.39
CA LEU A 119 -3.89 -12.37 8.81
C LEU A 119 -2.40 -12.03 8.80
N GLU A 120 -1.67 -12.50 9.82
CA GLU A 120 -0.20 -12.35 9.95
C GLU A 120 0.28 -10.92 9.68
N THR A 121 -0.52 -9.94 10.11
CA THR A 121 -0.21 -8.51 10.01
C THR A 121 -0.53 -7.81 11.33
N LYS A 122 0.22 -6.74 11.59
CA LYS A 122 -0.01 -5.81 12.70
C LYS A 122 -0.40 -4.42 12.22
N ALA A 123 -0.52 -4.22 10.91
CA ALA A 123 -0.68 -2.89 10.35
C ALA A 123 -1.64 -2.92 9.17
N CYS A 124 -2.68 -2.08 9.24
CA CYS A 124 -3.59 -1.84 8.14
C CYS A 124 -3.86 -0.34 8.01
N ILE A 125 -4.34 0.07 6.85
CA ILE A 125 -4.65 1.46 6.49
C ILE A 125 -6.05 1.44 5.88
N ILE A 126 -6.91 2.35 6.34
CA ILE A 126 -8.17 2.65 5.65
C ILE A 126 -7.90 3.91 4.81
N ARG A 127 -7.95 3.77 3.48
CA ARG A 127 -7.77 4.86 2.51
C ARG A 127 -9.13 5.26 1.98
N PHE A 128 -9.42 6.54 1.94
CA PHE A 128 -10.65 7.10 1.41
C PHE A 128 -10.38 7.86 0.11
N ASN A 129 -11.31 7.79 -0.84
CA ASN A 129 -11.23 8.59 -2.07
C ASN A 129 -11.49 10.07 -1.80
N HIS A 130 -12.23 10.38 -0.72
CA HIS A 130 -12.55 11.74 -0.28
C HIS A 130 -12.22 11.90 1.21
N PRO A 131 -11.90 13.11 1.68
CA PRO A 131 -11.58 13.35 3.09
C PRO A 131 -12.72 12.94 4.04
N PHE A 132 -12.33 12.53 5.24
CA PHE A 132 -13.23 12.30 6.38
C PHE A 132 -13.11 13.47 7.38
N SER A 133 -14.13 13.69 8.21
CA SER A 133 -14.15 14.79 9.18
C SER A 133 -13.62 14.40 10.55
N SER A 134 -13.89 13.17 11.00
CA SER A 134 -13.44 12.68 12.30
C SER A 134 -13.32 11.15 12.29
N PHE A 135 -12.54 10.60 13.22
CA PHE A 135 -12.48 9.16 13.46
C PHE A 135 -12.21 8.83 14.93
N TYR A 136 -12.66 7.65 15.36
CA TYR A 136 -12.46 7.11 16.70
C TYR A 136 -12.07 5.63 16.59
N VAL A 137 -10.99 5.23 17.26
CA VAL A 137 -10.53 3.83 17.27
C VAL A 137 -10.81 3.22 18.64
N HIS A 138 -11.68 2.22 18.69
CA HIS A 138 -12.05 1.53 19.92
C HIS A 138 -10.86 0.78 20.52
N GLY A 139 -10.67 0.93 21.83
CA GLY A 139 -9.56 0.30 22.55
C GLY A 139 -8.17 0.88 22.23
N ALA A 140 -8.11 2.00 21.50
CA ALA A 140 -6.87 2.76 21.35
C ALA A 140 -6.41 3.30 22.72
N ALA A 141 -5.09 3.49 22.86
CA ALA A 141 -4.52 4.08 24.06
C ALA A 141 -5.12 5.48 24.30
N ALA A 142 -5.40 5.82 25.55
CA ALA A 142 -5.89 7.14 25.90
C ALA A 142 -4.90 8.20 25.40
N HIS A 143 -5.38 9.09 24.54
CA HIS A 143 -4.58 10.20 24.04
C HIS A 143 -4.35 11.19 25.19
N HIS A 144 -3.08 11.40 25.56
CA HIS A 144 -2.68 12.53 26.40
C HIS A 144 -2.52 13.77 25.49
N GLY A 145 -3.64 14.42 25.16
CA GLY A 145 -3.66 15.62 24.32
C GLY A 145 -4.91 15.69 23.46
N ASP A 146 -5.37 16.92 23.21
CA ASP A 146 -6.60 17.23 22.47
C ASP A 146 -6.70 16.41 21.19
N TRP A 147 -7.90 15.86 20.95
CA TRP A 147 -8.28 15.36 19.64
C TRP A 147 -7.87 16.42 18.62
N VAL A 148 -6.94 16.11 17.72
CA VAL A 148 -6.72 16.98 16.57
C VAL A 148 -8.03 16.91 15.81
N ASP A 149 -8.80 17.98 15.86
CA ASP A 149 -9.98 18.12 15.04
C ASP A 149 -9.51 18.00 13.59
N VAL A 150 -9.80 16.86 12.98
CA VAL A 150 -9.35 16.54 11.61
C VAL A 150 -10.13 17.40 10.61
N SER A 151 -11.16 18.14 11.07
CA SER A 151 -12.01 19.02 10.26
C SER A 151 -11.24 20.05 9.42
N ASP A 152 -10.09 20.54 9.89
CA ASP A 152 -9.23 21.49 9.17
C ASP A 152 -8.20 20.83 8.24
N THR A 153 -8.20 19.50 8.13
CA THR A 153 -7.26 18.74 7.30
C THR A 153 -7.96 17.91 6.24
N GLU A 154 -7.50 17.98 4.99
CA GLU A 154 -7.96 17.10 3.89
C GLU A 154 -7.42 15.67 4.03
N THR A 155 -7.50 15.09 5.24
CA THR A 155 -6.94 13.78 5.53
C THR A 155 -7.79 12.68 4.89
N LYS A 156 -7.14 11.81 4.12
CA LYS A 156 -7.77 10.71 3.38
C LYS A 156 -7.38 9.32 3.89
N GLN A 157 -6.57 9.21 4.94
CA GLN A 157 -6.06 7.91 5.40
C GLN A 157 -6.05 7.80 6.93
N ILE A 158 -6.49 6.64 7.44
CA ILE A 158 -6.35 6.25 8.84
C ILE A 158 -5.38 5.08 8.87
N LYS A 159 -4.22 5.26 9.49
CA LYS A 159 -3.22 4.20 9.65
C LYS A 159 -3.34 3.55 11.02
N LEU A 160 -3.45 2.23 11.04
CA LEU A 160 -3.80 1.43 12.20
C LEU A 160 -2.67 0.45 12.51
N TRP A 161 -2.19 0.43 13.76
CA TRP A 161 -1.18 -0.52 14.22
C TRP A 161 -1.61 -1.21 15.50
N HIS A 162 -1.35 -2.51 15.59
CA HIS A 162 -1.39 -3.28 16.81
C HIS A 162 0.02 -3.65 17.28
N ARG A 163 0.19 -3.82 18.59
CA ARG A 163 1.39 -4.48 19.14
C ARG A 163 1.31 -6.00 19.05
N ASP A 164 0.09 -6.52 19.15
CA ASP A 164 -0.22 -7.95 19.09
C ASP A 164 -0.66 -8.35 17.67
N TRP A 165 -0.49 -9.63 17.35
CA TRP A 165 -0.95 -10.20 16.08
C TRP A 165 -2.46 -10.51 16.11
N ASN A 166 -3.09 -10.61 14.94
CA ASN A 166 -4.43 -11.17 14.74
C ASN A 166 -5.54 -10.52 15.59
N LYS A 167 -5.40 -9.22 15.87
CA LYS A 167 -6.43 -8.41 16.52
C LYS A 167 -7.23 -7.62 15.49
N LYS A 168 -8.52 -7.48 15.75
CA LYS A 168 -9.40 -6.63 14.95
C LYS A 168 -9.21 -5.16 15.31
N TRP A 169 -9.40 -4.28 14.35
CA TRP A 169 -9.59 -2.85 14.58
C TRP A 169 -11.08 -2.54 14.45
N VAL A 170 -11.63 -1.80 15.40
CA VAL A 170 -12.98 -1.24 15.30
C VAL A 170 -12.83 0.27 15.23
N VAL A 171 -13.19 0.86 14.09
CA VAL A 171 -12.97 2.26 13.77
C VAL A 171 -14.29 2.90 13.40
N GLU A 172 -14.72 3.90 14.17
CA GLU A 172 -15.80 4.79 13.76
C GLU A 172 -15.20 5.95 12.98
N PHE A 173 -15.88 6.39 11.92
CA PHE A 173 -15.49 7.59 11.21
C PHE A 173 -16.72 8.32 10.69
N GLU A 174 -16.56 9.62 10.53
CA GLU A 174 -17.59 10.53 10.07
C GLU A 174 -17.06 11.31 8.86
N TRP A 175 -17.96 11.75 7.99
CA TRP A 175 -17.60 12.55 6.82
C TRP A 175 -18.52 13.76 6.65
N PRO A 176 -18.03 14.85 6.03
CA PRO A 176 -18.84 16.04 5.84
C PRO A 176 -20.05 15.75 4.95
N VAL A 177 -21.13 16.49 5.20
CA VAL A 177 -22.32 16.54 4.35
C VAL A 177 -22.08 17.59 3.27
N SER A 178 -22.18 17.19 2.00
CA SER A 178 -22.04 18.13 0.89
C SER A 178 -23.17 19.16 0.86
N GLN A 179 -22.88 20.35 0.35
CA GLN A 179 -23.93 21.34 0.07
C GLN A 179 -24.99 20.69 -0.83
N ASP A 180 -26.28 20.88 -0.51
CA ASP A 180 -27.45 20.32 -1.18
C ASP A 180 -27.88 18.88 -0.81
N LYS A 181 -27.30 18.28 0.24
CA LYS A 181 -27.72 16.94 0.71
C LYS A 181 -28.00 16.89 2.19
N GLU A 182 -28.83 15.92 2.57
CA GLU A 182 -29.14 15.64 3.97
C GLU A 182 -28.17 14.59 4.56
N PRO A 183 -27.94 14.61 5.88
CA PRO A 183 -27.19 13.56 6.57
C PRO A 183 -27.75 12.17 6.25
N GLY A 184 -26.88 11.24 5.85
CA GLY A 184 -27.28 9.88 5.49
C GLY A 184 -27.54 9.65 3.99
N GLU A 185 -27.54 10.68 3.15
CA GLU A 185 -27.72 10.52 1.69
C GLU A 185 -26.40 10.21 0.97
N GLU A 186 -25.26 10.60 1.53
CA GLU A 186 -23.96 10.46 0.89
C GLU A 186 -23.18 9.27 1.38
N GLY A 187 -22.69 8.45 0.46
CA GLY A 187 -21.75 7.39 0.76
C GLY A 187 -20.28 7.81 0.73
N ARG A 188 -19.41 6.90 1.17
CA ARG A 188 -17.95 7.00 1.02
C ARG A 188 -17.40 5.74 0.40
N SER A 189 -16.28 5.89 -0.30
CA SER A 189 -15.58 4.80 -0.96
C SER A 189 -14.08 4.93 -0.75
N GLY A 190 -13.39 3.81 -0.91
CA GLY A 190 -11.96 3.74 -0.70
C GLY A 190 -11.47 2.30 -0.65
N ASP A 191 -10.33 2.09 -0.01
CA ASP A 191 -9.68 0.80 0.14
C ASP A 191 -9.32 0.52 1.60
N VAL A 192 -9.53 -0.72 2.04
CA VAL A 192 -8.86 -1.25 3.24
C VAL A 192 -7.61 -1.97 2.77
N VAL A 193 -6.47 -1.61 3.35
CA VAL A 193 -5.16 -2.12 2.95
C VAL A 193 -4.46 -2.71 4.16
N CYS A 194 -4.04 -3.97 4.12
CA CYS A 194 -3.16 -4.52 5.14
C CYS A 194 -1.73 -4.64 4.62
N LEU A 195 -0.79 -4.53 5.55
CA LEU A 195 0.63 -4.34 5.25
C LEU A 195 1.43 -5.54 5.74
N TRP A 196 2.33 -6.03 4.90
CA TRP A 196 3.34 -7.01 5.28
C TRP A 196 4.73 -6.47 4.97
N SER A 197 5.66 -6.77 5.87
CA SER A 197 7.03 -6.26 5.83
C SER A 197 8.06 -7.28 6.28
N ASP A 198 7.63 -8.49 6.64
CA ASP A 198 8.55 -9.53 7.04
C ASP A 198 9.25 -10.08 5.80
N HIS A 199 10.55 -9.82 5.72
CA HIS A 199 11.46 -10.32 4.69
C HIS A 199 12.68 -10.97 5.35
N ASN A 200 12.47 -11.59 6.52
CA ASN A 200 13.54 -12.28 7.23
C ASN A 200 13.86 -13.66 6.62
N ILE A 201 12.95 -14.20 5.82
CA ILE A 201 13.06 -15.51 5.15
C ILE A 201 12.98 -15.30 3.64
N ALA A 202 13.96 -15.83 2.91
CA ALA A 202 13.95 -15.82 1.45
C ALA A 202 12.74 -16.60 0.93
N GLY A 203 12.05 -16.05 -0.07
CA GLY A 203 10.82 -16.60 -0.64
C GLY A 203 9.53 -16.05 -0.01
N THR A 204 9.59 -15.29 1.09
CA THR A 204 8.40 -14.61 1.63
C THR A 204 7.90 -13.52 0.68
N ILE A 205 8.81 -12.79 0.05
CA ILE A 205 8.50 -11.76 -0.95
C ILE A 205 9.35 -12.01 -2.21
N PRO A 206 8.98 -12.99 -3.07
CA PRO A 206 9.81 -13.42 -4.20
C PRO A 206 10.12 -12.32 -5.21
N ALA A 207 9.24 -11.32 -5.36
CA ALA A 207 9.49 -10.15 -6.19
C ALA A 207 10.63 -9.28 -5.65
N LEU A 208 10.70 -9.13 -4.32
CA LEU A 208 11.79 -8.40 -3.67
C LEU A 208 13.10 -9.18 -3.79
N ASP A 209 13.07 -10.50 -3.54
CA ASP A 209 14.24 -11.39 -3.69
C ASP A 209 14.83 -11.29 -5.11
N GLU A 210 13.98 -11.22 -6.13
CA GLU A 210 14.39 -11.07 -7.51
C GLU A 210 15.08 -9.73 -7.76
N ILE A 211 14.51 -8.62 -7.26
CA ILE A 211 15.13 -7.30 -7.36
C ILE A 211 16.49 -7.30 -6.67
N GLU A 212 16.60 -7.86 -5.47
CA GLU A 212 17.88 -7.94 -4.76
C GLU A 212 18.94 -8.71 -5.52
N LYS A 213 18.54 -9.77 -6.24
CA LYS A 213 19.44 -10.65 -6.97
C LYS A 213 19.88 -10.08 -8.31
N PHE A 214 18.98 -9.41 -9.03
CA PHE A 214 19.21 -9.04 -10.43
C PHE A 214 19.40 -7.53 -10.66
N MET A 215 19.05 -6.67 -9.69
CA MET A 215 19.27 -5.23 -9.87
C MET A 215 20.75 -4.90 -10.09
N PRO A 216 21.08 -3.90 -10.93
CA PRO A 216 22.45 -3.54 -11.19
C PRO A 216 23.15 -3.04 -9.92
N VAL A 217 24.46 -3.28 -9.81
CA VAL A 217 25.25 -2.99 -8.60
C VAL A 217 25.29 -1.51 -8.21
N TRP A 218 25.01 -0.61 -9.15
CA TRP A 218 24.93 0.84 -8.93
C TRP A 218 23.59 1.28 -8.34
N ALA A 219 22.61 0.38 -8.22
CA ALA A 219 21.31 0.64 -7.64
C ALA A 219 21.14 -0.11 -6.30
N THR A 220 20.25 0.42 -5.46
CA THR A 220 19.74 -0.23 -4.27
C THR A 220 18.27 0.10 -4.12
N LYS A 221 17.58 -0.70 -3.31
CA LYS A 221 16.14 -0.62 -3.08
C LYS A 221 15.84 -0.13 -1.68
N THR A 222 14.75 0.61 -1.54
CA THR A 222 14.20 1.09 -0.27
C THR A 222 12.68 0.97 -0.29
N LYS A 223 12.01 0.88 0.86
CA LYS A 223 10.54 0.81 0.90
C LYS A 223 9.91 2.08 0.32
N LEU A 224 8.89 1.92 -0.52
CA LEU A 224 8.11 3.05 -1.04
C LEU A 224 7.11 3.58 0.00
N THR A 225 6.41 2.68 0.68
CA THR A 225 5.42 2.99 1.71
C THR A 225 5.74 2.25 3.02
N ASP A 226 4.78 2.21 3.95
CA ASP A 226 4.91 1.56 5.25
C ASP A 226 5.10 0.03 5.13
N GLY A 227 4.51 -0.59 4.09
CA GLY A 227 4.60 -2.03 3.81
C GLY A 227 5.51 -2.35 2.61
N LEU A 228 6.16 -3.52 2.62
CA LEU A 228 6.80 -4.06 1.40
C LEU A 228 5.76 -4.66 0.46
N VAL A 229 4.73 -5.29 1.03
CA VAL A 229 3.56 -5.83 0.34
C VAL A 229 2.31 -5.19 0.92
N GLU A 230 1.43 -4.73 0.05
CA GLU A 230 0.09 -4.22 0.38
C GLU A 230 -0.97 -5.13 -0.20
N GLY A 231 -1.89 -5.61 0.62
CA GLY A 231 -3.09 -6.32 0.19
C GLY A 231 -4.28 -5.40 0.34
N ARG A 232 -4.96 -5.06 -0.77
CA ARG A 232 -6.07 -4.11 -0.78
C ARG A 232 -7.42 -4.79 -1.09
N LYS A 233 -8.49 -4.29 -0.48
CA LYS A 233 -9.88 -4.53 -0.90
C LYS A 233 -10.63 -3.21 -0.96
N ALA A 234 -11.41 -3.03 -2.02
CA ALA A 234 -12.22 -1.83 -2.21
C ALA A 234 -13.50 -1.89 -1.40
N PHE A 235 -13.95 -0.75 -0.86
CA PHE A 235 -15.23 -0.64 -0.16
C PHE A 235 -16.08 0.53 -0.65
N VAL A 236 -17.38 0.42 -0.40
CA VAL A 236 -18.38 1.48 -0.54
C VAL A 236 -19.34 1.38 0.64
N VAL A 237 -19.69 2.53 1.23
CA VAL A 237 -20.65 2.67 2.34
C VAL A 237 -21.58 3.86 2.10
#